data_AF-A0A2U1M5A7-F1
#
_entry.id   AF-A0A2U1M5A7-F1
#
_cell.length_a   1.000
_cell.length_b   1.000
_cell.length_c   1.000
_cell.angle_alpha   90.00
_cell.angle_beta   90.00
_cell.angle_gamma   90.00
#
_symmetry.space_group_name_H-M   'P 1'
#
loop_
_entity.id
_entity.type
_entity.pdbx_description
1 polymer ?
#
loop_
_entity_poly.entity_id
_entity_poly.type
_entity_poly.pdbx_seq_one_letter_code
_entity_poly.pdbx_strand_id
1 'polypeptide(L)'
;MYEEYAEKAGFTIRLSTQNCLKSGIIDRKYLVCNKEGLAKGVNKDTMSEETSETQIRTSSISRTGCMARVKFKLNESHTEYELYDFVEEHNHTFVPEKAAPLSLESVY
;
A
#
# COMPACT_ATOMS: atom_id res chain seq x y z
N MET A 1 -0.95 -8.69 12.83
CA MET A 1 0.05 -9.61 12.21
C MET A 1 0.85 -9.01 11.04
N TYR A 2 0.31 -8.55 9.90
CA TYR A 2 1.11 -7.74 8.93
C TYR A 2 0.80 -6.24 8.98
N GLU A 3 -0.42 -5.88 9.39
CA GLU A 3 -0.83 -4.48 9.61
C GLU A 3 0.03 -3.81 10.70
N GLU A 4 0.18 -4.45 11.86
CA GLU A 4 1.08 -3.98 12.93
C GLU A 4 2.55 -3.87 12.50
N TYR A 5 3.00 -4.76 11.61
CA TYR A 5 4.35 -4.70 11.04
C TYR A 5 4.50 -3.44 10.18
N ALA A 6 3.53 -3.20 9.30
CA ALA A 6 3.50 -2.02 8.44
C ALA A 6 3.40 -0.71 9.24
N GLU A 7 2.56 -0.70 10.27
CA GLU A 7 2.39 0.43 11.19
C GLU A 7 3.70 0.77 11.90
N LYS A 8 4.37 -0.23 12.50
CA LYS A 8 5.68 -0.04 13.17
C LYS A 8 6.77 0.40 12.21
N ALA A 9 6.74 -0.08 10.97
CA ALA A 9 7.70 0.31 9.95
C ALA A 9 7.39 1.70 9.33
N GLY A 10 6.17 2.22 9.47
CA GLY A 10 5.79 3.53 8.92
C GLY A 10 5.34 3.48 7.45
N PHE A 11 4.72 2.37 7.02
CA PHE A 11 4.07 2.29 5.72
C PHE A 11 2.65 1.75 5.84
N THR A 12 1.84 2.00 4.80
CA THR A 12 0.47 1.48 4.73
C THR A 12 0.39 0.32 3.74
N ILE A 13 -0.52 -0.61 4.01
CA ILE A 13 -0.77 -1.78 3.17
C ILE A 13 -2.15 -1.72 2.53
N ARG A 14 -2.34 -2.50 1.45
CA ARG A 14 -3.65 -2.76 0.85
C ARG A 14 -3.83 -4.25 0.60
N LEU A 15 -5.08 -4.70 0.62
CA LEU A 15 -5.44 -6.04 0.16
C LEU A 15 -5.40 -6.07 -1.37
N SER A 16 -4.48 -6.84 -1.96
CA SER A 16 -4.35 -6.94 -3.41
C SER A 16 -5.15 -8.11 -3.99
N THR A 17 -5.16 -9.24 -3.30
CA THR A 17 -5.86 -10.44 -3.75
C THR A 17 -6.39 -11.19 -2.56
N GLN A 18 -7.63 -11.65 -2.66
CA GLN A 18 -8.21 -12.60 -1.74
C GLN A 18 -9.00 -13.63 -2.55
N ASN A 19 -8.55 -14.88 -2.52
CA ASN A 19 -9.24 -15.98 -3.18
C ASN A 19 -9.85 -16.88 -2.12
N CYS A 20 -11.05 -17.37 -2.40
CA CYS A 20 -11.74 -18.32 -1.54
C CYS A 20 -11.96 -19.65 -2.27
N LEU A 21 -11.90 -20.75 -1.52
CA LEU A 21 -12.36 -22.06 -1.96
C LEU A 21 -13.87 -22.05 -2.19
N LYS A 22 -14.38 -23.10 -2.86
CA LYS A 22 -15.84 -23.30 -3.03
C LYS A 22 -16.60 -23.39 -1.69
N SER A 23 -15.91 -23.80 -0.63
CA SER A 23 -16.44 -23.85 0.73
C SER A 23 -16.58 -22.47 1.40
N GLY A 24 -16.08 -21.40 0.77
CA GLY A 24 -16.07 -20.04 1.33
C GLY A 24 -14.85 -19.72 2.20
N ILE A 25 -13.98 -20.70 2.47
CA ILE A 25 -12.73 -20.52 3.21
C ILE A 25 -11.72 -19.75 2.33
N ILE A 26 -10.99 -18.80 2.90
CA ILE A 26 -9.95 -18.06 2.18
C ILE A 26 -8.77 -19.02 1.87
N ASP A 27 -8.52 -19.28 0.59
CA ASP A 27 -7.34 -20.05 0.12
C ASP A 27 -6.09 -19.17 0.15
N ARG A 28 -6.21 -17.93 -0.35
CA ARG A 28 -5.07 -17.02 -0.52
C ARG A 28 -5.41 -15.62 -0.11
N LYS A 29 -4.48 -14.95 0.56
CA LYS A 29 -4.60 -13.54 0.95
C LYS A 29 -3.27 -12.82 0.73
N TYR A 30 -3.27 -11.81 -0.13
CA TYR A 30 -2.08 -11.03 -0.48
C TYR A 30 -2.22 -9.60 0.03
N LEU A 31 -1.31 -9.20 0.92
CA LEU A 31 -1.22 -7.83 1.39
C LEU A 31 0.05 -7.21 0.81
N VAL A 32 -0.06 -6.00 0.29
CA VAL A 32 1.01 -5.35 -0.47
C VAL A 32 1.17 -3.93 0.01
N CYS A 33 2.36 -3.35 -0.17
CA CYS A 33 2.56 -1.92 0.10
C CYS A 33 1.58 -1.07 -0.71
N ASN A 34 1.08 0.02 -0.13
CA ASN A 34 0.18 0.93 -0.83
C ASN A 34 0.85 1.58 -2.09
N LYS A 35 2.18 1.67 -2.09
CA LYS A 35 3.00 2.12 -3.22
C LYS A 35 3.28 1.02 -4.27
N GLU A 36 2.71 -0.19 -4.12
CA GLU A 36 2.96 -1.32 -5.02
C GLU A 36 2.41 -1.10 -6.43
N GLY A 37 3.24 -1.45 -7.43
CA GLY A 37 2.93 -1.36 -8.85
C GLY A 37 3.27 0.01 -9.43
N LEU A 38 3.25 0.16 -10.75
CA LEU A 38 3.36 1.49 -11.36
C LEU A 38 1.98 2.13 -11.42
N ALA A 39 1.92 3.46 -11.27
CA ALA A 39 0.73 4.20 -11.64
C ALA A 39 0.41 3.86 -13.10
N LYS A 40 -0.86 3.51 -13.39
CA LYS A 40 -1.29 3.39 -14.79
C LYS A 40 -1.00 4.74 -15.43
N GLY A 41 -0.14 4.76 -16.45
CA GLY A 41 0.10 5.95 -17.23
C GLY A 41 -1.26 6.46 -17.70
N VAL A 42 -1.68 7.60 -17.18
CA VAL A 42 -2.65 8.41 -17.89
C VAL A 42 -1.92 8.77 -19.17
N ASN A 43 -2.27 8.11 -20.28
CA ASN A 43 -1.88 8.59 -21.60
C ASN A 43 -2.46 10.00 -21.70
N LYS A 44 -1.63 10.99 -21.41
CA LYS A 44 -1.97 12.41 -21.58
C LYS A 44 -1.77 12.73 -23.04
N ASP A 45 -2.54 12.07 -23.90
CA ASP A 45 -2.68 12.44 -25.28
C ASP A 45 -3.69 13.58 -25.36
N THR A 46 -3.26 14.68 -25.98
CA THR A 46 -4.02 15.87 -26.38
C THR A 46 -4.03 17.03 -25.37
N MET A 47 -3.14 17.98 -25.67
CA MET A 47 -3.33 19.43 -25.66
C MET A 47 -4.71 19.93 -25.16
N SER A 48 -4.76 20.41 -23.93
CA SER A 48 -5.55 21.61 -23.61
C SER A 48 -4.95 22.32 -22.41
N GLU A 49 -4.65 23.59 -22.64
CA GLU A 49 -4.29 24.58 -21.64
C GLU A 49 -5.47 24.79 -20.68
N GLU A 50 -5.15 25.24 -19.47
CA GLU A 50 -6.09 25.79 -18.49
C GLU A 50 -7.15 24.83 -17.90
N THR A 51 -6.77 24.06 -16.88
CA THR A 51 -7.73 23.60 -15.87
C THR A 51 -7.13 23.67 -14.46
N SER A 52 -7.53 24.73 -13.76
CA SER A 52 -7.75 24.84 -12.32
C SER A 52 -6.94 23.93 -11.38
N GLU A 53 -6.14 24.58 -10.53
CA GLU A 53 -5.43 24.05 -9.34
C GLU A 53 -6.33 23.27 -8.34
N THR A 54 -7.63 23.17 -8.60
CA THR A 54 -8.66 22.56 -7.76
C THR A 54 -9.11 21.16 -8.19
N GLN A 55 -8.54 20.59 -9.26
CA GLN A 55 -8.82 19.21 -9.69
C GLN A 55 -7.66 18.20 -9.53
N ILE A 56 -6.61 18.55 -8.78
CA ILE A 56 -5.70 17.52 -8.22
C ILE A 56 -6.36 16.93 -6.96
N ARG A 57 -7.56 16.38 -7.13
CA ARG A 57 -8.21 15.49 -6.16
C ARG A 57 -7.96 14.03 -6.55
N THR A 58 -6.84 13.74 -7.20
CA THR A 58 -6.32 12.39 -7.26
C THR A 58 -5.66 12.12 -5.92
N SER A 59 -6.35 11.33 -5.10
CA SER A 59 -5.79 10.66 -3.93
C SER A 59 -4.33 10.24 -4.23
N SER A 60 -3.43 10.83 -3.45
CA SER A 60 -1.98 10.97 -3.58
C SER A 60 -1.16 9.68 -3.47
N ILE A 61 -1.69 8.56 -3.95
CA ILE A 61 -0.98 7.28 -4.00
C ILE A 61 -0.32 7.16 -5.37
N SER A 62 0.78 7.90 -5.56
CA SER A 62 1.75 7.60 -6.61
C SER A 62 2.31 6.21 -6.31
N ARG A 63 1.87 5.18 -7.04
CA ARG A 63 2.46 3.85 -6.95
C ARG A 63 3.85 3.93 -7.60
N THR A 64 4.89 3.71 -6.80
CA THR A 64 6.30 3.92 -7.18
C THR A 64 6.94 2.66 -7.77
N GLY A 65 6.16 1.60 -7.99
CA GLY A 65 6.70 0.28 -8.32
C GLY A 65 7.27 -0.45 -7.11
N CYS A 66 6.84 -0.10 -5.89
CA CYS A 66 7.26 -0.84 -4.69
C CYS A 66 6.89 -2.33 -4.84
N MET A 67 7.73 -3.23 -4.35
CA MET A 67 7.52 -4.68 -4.43
C MET A 67 7.27 -5.32 -3.06
N ALA A 68 7.33 -4.55 -1.98
CA ALA A 68 7.10 -5.04 -0.63
C ALA A 68 5.70 -5.63 -0.47
N ARG A 69 5.64 -6.88 -0.01
CA ARG A 69 4.42 -7.67 0.04
C ARG A 69 4.56 -8.87 0.97
N VAL A 70 3.41 -9.40 1.34
CA VAL A 70 3.26 -10.65 2.08
C VAL A 70 2.12 -11.46 1.44
N LYS A 71 2.32 -12.76 1.26
CA LYS A 71 1.30 -13.65 0.71
C LYS A 71 1.11 -14.87 1.59
N PHE A 72 -0.15 -15.07 1.98
CA PHE A 72 -0.59 -16.20 2.75
C PHE A 72 -1.30 -17.21 1.84
N LYS A 73 -1.11 -18.49 2.13
CA LYS A 73 -1.81 -19.60 1.51
C LYS A 73 -2.32 -20.53 2.60
N LEU A 74 -3.55 -21.01 2.46
CA LEU A 74 -4.09 -22.05 3.32
C LEU A 74 -3.39 -23.38 3.01
N ASN A 75 -2.86 -24.01 4.04
CA ASN A 75 -2.46 -25.41 4.00
C ASN A 75 -3.69 -26.25 4.33
N GLU A 76 -4.33 -26.83 3.31
CA GLU A 76 -5.54 -27.65 3.51
C GLU A 76 -5.29 -28.89 4.38
N SER A 77 -4.05 -29.41 4.41
CA SER A 77 -3.69 -30.58 5.21
C SER A 77 -3.56 -30.25 6.70
N HIS A 78 -3.05 -29.06 7.02
CA HIS A 78 -2.80 -28.63 8.40
C HIS A 78 -3.85 -27.64 8.92
N THR A 79 -4.78 -27.18 8.07
CA THR A 79 -5.79 -26.15 8.37
C THR A 79 -5.22 -24.81 8.85
N GLU A 80 -3.93 -24.57 8.57
CA GLU A 80 -3.18 -23.39 8.99
C GLU A 80 -2.85 -22.51 7.78
N TYR A 81 -2.60 -21.22 8.00
CA TYR A 81 -2.11 -20.33 6.95
C TYR A 81 -0.59 -20.27 6.99
N GLU A 82 0.01 -20.56 5.85
CA GLU A 82 1.45 -20.46 5.65
C GLU A 82 1.79 -19.16 4.94
N LEU A 83 2.85 -18.51 5.42
CA LEU A 83 3.50 -17.44 4.70
C LEU A 83 4.39 -18.05 3.61
N TYR A 84 4.08 -17.82 2.33
CA TYR A 84 4.82 -18.45 1.23
C TYR A 84 5.62 -17.46 0.36
N ASP A 85 5.34 -16.16 0.46
CA ASP A 85 6.09 -15.12 -0.24
C ASP A 85 6.12 -13.86 0.62
N PHE A 86 7.31 -13.37 0.90
CA PHE A 86 7.55 -12.17 1.68
C PHE A 86 8.68 -11.36 1.05
N VAL A 87 8.40 -10.09 0.78
CA VAL A 87 9.37 -9.12 0.28
C VAL A 87 9.38 -7.97 1.26
N GLU A 88 10.49 -7.81 1.96
CA GLU A 88 10.70 -6.76 2.95
C GLU A 88 11.12 -5.43 2.31
N GLU A 89 11.82 -5.46 1.19
CA GLU A 89 12.47 -4.29 0.61
C GLU A 89 11.49 -3.27 0.00
N HIS A 90 11.69 -2.00 0.35
CA HIS A 90 10.93 -0.87 -0.18
C HIS A 90 11.82 0.05 -1.03
N ASN A 91 11.26 0.56 -2.11
CA ASN A 91 11.92 1.52 -3.01
C ASN A 91 11.60 2.99 -2.67
N HIS A 92 11.04 3.24 -1.50
CA HIS A 92 10.65 4.56 -1.02
C HIS A 92 10.92 4.66 0.48
N THR A 93 11.11 5.87 0.96
CA THR A 93 11.19 6.12 2.40
C THR A 93 9.83 5.86 3.05
N PHE A 94 9.86 5.39 4.29
CA PHE A 94 8.69 5.36 5.14
C PHE A 94 8.35 6.79 5.53
N VAL A 95 7.10 7.20 5.29
CA VAL A 95 6.68 8.53 5.72
C VAL A 95 6.45 8.42 7.22
N PRO A 96 7.26 9.07 8.06
CA PRO A 96 6.97 9.07 9.49
C PRO A 96 5.60 9.71 9.70
N GLU A 97 4.78 9.07 10.53
CA GLU A 97 3.44 9.54 10.86
C GLU A 97 3.57 10.90 11.57
N LYS A 98 3.25 11.99 10.83
CA LYS A 98 3.28 13.40 11.28
C LYS A 98 4.51 13.80 12.11
N ALA A 99 5.42 14.57 11.51
CA ALA A 99 6.03 15.66 12.26
C ALA A 99 4.86 16.49 12.83
N ALA A 100 4.69 16.49 14.16
CA ALA A 100 3.78 17.40 14.83
C ALA A 100 4.03 18.82 14.28
N PRO A 101 2.98 19.64 14.07
CA PRO A 101 3.23 21.03 13.72
C PRO A 101 4.12 21.59 14.84
N LEU A 102 5.29 22.11 14.46
CA LEU A 102 6.12 22.89 15.37
C LEU A 102 5.20 23.95 15.97
N SER A 103 4.80 23.77 17.23
CA SER A 103 4.13 24.83 17.97
C SER A 103 5.15 25.94 18.10
N LEU A 104 5.06 26.92 17.20
CA LEU A 104 5.67 28.23 17.37
C LEU A 104 4.91 28.93 18.52
N GLU A 105 5.25 28.57 19.74
CA GLU A 105 5.00 29.39 20.92
C GLU A 105 6.34 29.77 21.53
N SER A 106 6.99 30.78 20.95
CA SER A 106 7.85 31.69 21.70
C SER A 106 8.20 32.93 20.86
N VAL A 107 7.27 33.87 20.71
CA VAL A 107 7.64 35.27 20.43
C VAL A 107 6.66 36.20 21.15
N TYR A 108 7.15 36.78 22.24
CA TYR A 108 6.65 37.87 23.11
C TYR A 108 5.39 37.66 23.94
#